data_AF-A0A2P6PP16-F1
#
_entry.id   AF-A0A2P6PP16-F1
#
_cell.length_a   1.000
_cell.length_b   1.000
_cell.length_c   1.000
_cell.angle_alpha   90.00
_cell.angle_beta   90.00
_cell.angle_gamma   90.00
#
_symmetry.space_group_name_H-M   'P 1'
#
loop_
_entity.id
_entity.type
_entity.pdbx_description
1 polymer ?
#
loop_
_entity_poly.entity_id
_entity_poly.type
_entity_poly.pdbx_seq_one_letter_code
_entity_poly.pdbx_strand_id
1 'polypeptide(L)' 'MGGWAAIRFRADNPGVWFMHCHLELHTMWGMKIALVVENPASTCRPSC' A
#
# COMPACT_ATOMS: atom_id res chain seq x y z
N MET A 1 6.60 11.68 23.75
CA MET A 1 5.49 10.72 23.82
C MET A 1 5.52 9.86 22.56
N GLY A 2 5.18 8.58 22.66
CA GLY A 2 5.04 7.66 21.53
C GLY A 2 3.70 6.92 21.64
N GLY A 3 3.02 6.77 20.52
CA GLY A 3 1.78 6.01 20.40
C GLY A 3 1.82 5.16 19.13
N TRP A 4 0.91 4.20 19.00
CA TRP A 4 0.81 3.33 17.84
C TRP A 4 -0.64 3.28 17.35
N ALA A 5 -0.82 3.01 16.07
CA ALA A 5 -2.11 2.80 15.44
C ALA A 5 -2.06 1.51 14.61
N ALA A 6 -3.12 0.72 14.66
CA ALA A 6 -3.30 -0.45 13.80
C ALA A 6 -4.48 -0.21 12.86
N ILE A 7 -4.27 -0.47 11.57
CA ILE A 7 -5.25 -0.25 10.50
C ILE A 7 -5.43 -1.56 9.73
N ARG A 8 -6.68 -1.92 9.43
CA ARG A 8 -7.03 -3.07 8.59
C ARG A 8 -7.96 -2.62 7.47
N PHE A 9 -7.66 -3.05 6.25
CA PHE A 9 -8.50 -2.85 5.07
C PHE A 9 -8.51 -4.11 4.20
N ARG A 10 -9.50 -4.23 3.31
CA ARG A 10 -9.54 -5.28 2.30
C ARG A 10 -8.87 -4.74 1.04
N ALA A 11 -7.91 -5.49 0.49
CA ALA A 11 -7.25 -5.16 -0.76
C ALA A 11 -8.00 -5.79 -1.94
N ASP A 12 -9.14 -5.22 -2.32
CA ASP A 12 -10.02 -5.70 -3.39
C ASP A 12 -9.97 -4.86 -4.69
N ASN A 13 -9.08 -3.86 -4.73
CA ASN A 13 -8.91 -2.99 -5.89
C ASN A 13 -7.48 -3.12 -6.46
N PRO A 14 -7.27 -3.90 -7.56
CA PRO A 14 -5.97 -4.09 -8.18
C PRO A 14 -5.36 -2.78 -8.66
N GLY A 15 -4.08 -2.58 -8.39
CA GLY A 15 -3.37 -1.36 -8.75
C GLY A 15 -2.19 -1.05 -7.82
N VAL A 16 -1.60 0.13 -8.00
CA VAL A 16 -0.52 0.63 -7.15
C VAL A 16 -1.07 1.78 -6.30
N TRP A 17 -1.14 1.55 -4.99
CA TRP A 17 -1.71 2.50 -4.03
C TRP A 17 -0.64 3.23 -3.26
N PHE A 18 -0.79 4.54 -3.15
CA PHE A 18 0.19 5.39 -2.49
C PHE A 18 -0.18 5.61 -1.01
N MET A 19 0.71 5.20 -0.11
CA MET A 19 0.57 5.45 1.33
C MET A 19 1.74 6.31 1.78
N HIS A 20 1.46 7.43 2.44
CA HIS A 20 2.49 8.38 2.83
C HIS A 20 2.03 9.21 4.03
N CYS A 21 2.95 9.99 4.59
CA CYS A 21 2.59 11.03 5.53
C CYS A 21 1.72 12.08 4.84
N HIS A 22 0.58 12.45 5.42
CA HIS A 22 -0.24 13.52 4.84
C HIS A 22 0.38 14.94 5.00
N LEU A 23 1.53 15.05 5.68
CA LEU A 23 2.39 16.24 5.65
C LEU A 23 3.28 16.18 4.41
N GLU A 24 3.08 17.12 3.48
CA GLU A 24 3.76 17.14 2.18
C GLU A 24 5.29 17.14 2.31
N LEU A 25 5.82 17.91 3.26
CA LEU A 25 7.26 17.96 3.56
C LEU A 25 7.85 16.57 3.85
N HIS A 26 7.15 15.75 4.62
CA HIS A 26 7.59 14.39 4.95
C HIS A 26 7.46 13.45 3.73
N THR A 27 6.54 13.74 2.83
CA THR A 27 6.41 12.99 1.57
C THR A 27 7.60 13.25 0.66
N MET A 28 8.04 14.51 0.56
CA MET A 28 9.23 14.90 -0.20
C MET A 28 10.52 14.31 0.40
N TRP A 29 10.59 14.21 1.73
CA TRP A 29 11.70 13.55 2.43
C TRP A 29 11.68 12.03 2.36
N GLY A 30 10.66 11.44 1.72
CA GLY A 30 10.62 10.01 1.41
C GLY A 30 9.80 9.16 2.39
N MET A 31 9.00 9.74 3.28
CA MET A 31 8.04 8.99 4.11
C MET A 31 6.82 8.57 3.29
N LYS A 32 7.03 7.60 2.39
CA LYS A 32 6.06 7.09 1.44
C LYS A 32 6.34 5.63 1.08
N ILE A 33 5.30 4.90 0.73
CA ILE A 33 5.33 3.51 0.28
C ILE A 33 4.28 3.30 -0.82
N ALA A 34 4.55 2.36 -1.72
CA ALA A 34 3.61 1.89 -2.72
C ALA A 34 3.12 0.49 -2.35
N LEU A 35 1.80 0.31 -2.29
CA LEU A 35 1.15 -0.98 -2.04
C LEU A 35 0.68 -1.52 -3.39
N VAL A 36 1.26 -2.63 -3.82
CA VAL A 36 0.88 -3.29 -5.07
C VAL A 36 -0.19 -4.33 -4.77
N VAL A 37 -1.37 -4.16 -5.34
CA VAL A 37 -2.47 -5.11 -5.27
C VAL A 37 -2.57 -5.79 -6.63
N GLU A 38 -2.23 -7.08 -6.68
CA GLU A 38 -2.30 -7.87 -7.90
C GLU A 38 -3.76 -8.23 -8.23
N ASN A 39 -4.05 -8.37 -9.52
CA ASN A 39 -5.33 -8.89 -9.96
C ASN A 39 -5.29 -10.43 -9.92
N PRO A 40 -6.18 -11.08 -9.15
CA PRO A 40 -6.22 -12.54 -9.08
C PRO A 40 -6.50 -13.22 -10.42
N ALA A 41 -7.09 -12.52 -11.40
CA ALA A 41 -7.34 -13.06 -12.75
C ALA A 41 -6.13 -12.96 -13.69
N SER A 42 -5.18 -12.06 -13.44
CA SER A 42 -3.98 -11.91 -14.27
C SER A 42 -2.76 -12.63 -13.71
N THR A 43 -2.76 -12.96 -12.42
CA THR A 43 -1.70 -13.76 -11.81
C THR A 43 -1.91 -15.22 -12.23
N CYS A 44 -1.29 -15.62 -13.34
CA CYS A 44 -1.13 -17.02 -13.69
C CYS A 44 -0.32 -17.70 -12.57
N ARG A 45 -1.03 -18.28 -11.59
CA ARG A 45 -0.40 -19.01 -10.49
C ARG A 45 0.33 -20.22 -11.10
N PRO A 46 1.61 -20.47 -10.77
CA PRO A 46 2.42 -21.53 -11.40
C PRO A 46 2.05 -22.94 -10.90
N SER A 47 0.76 -23.22 -10.70
CA SER A 47 0.23 -24.53 -10.31
C SER A 47 -0.70 -25.13 -11.36
N CYS A 48 -0.63 -24.67 -12.61
CA CYS A 48 -1.04 -25.41 -13.80
C CYS A 48 0.22 -25.85 -14.56
#